data_AF-A0A2V2DT72-F1
#
_entry.id   AF-A0A2V2DT72-F1
#
_cell.length_a   1.000
_cell.length_b   1.000
_cell.length_c   1.000
_cell.angle_alpha   90.00
_cell.angle_beta   90.00
_cell.angle_gamma   90.00
#
_symmetry.space_group_name_H-M   'P 1'
#
loop_
_entity.id
_entity.type
_entity.pdbx_description
1 polymer ?
#
loop_
_entity_poly.entity_id
_entity_poly.type
_entity_poly.pdbx_seq_one_letter_code
_entity_poly.pdbx_strand_id
1 'polypeptide(L)'
;MGFFNDYQREGKGVPKEQNTPRFLLFFQIYFRKFWNLLLLNMLYVVFCIPVVTIGPATAGLTKVLRNYAREEHAFLWGDFIEAFKKNFKQSLLYSLLDFVILGILILDLLSVGNVPNKILMTLSLAAILFSLTVYIFMRYYVYNMMVTFHLTLWQLLKNAFIFCWTGFFRNLFLTAILALITYFLVFYLNITLLIFVLFFLYFTFCGLLINFMINPMIKKYMIDGYDPKTGERLEEEKYEGFEEEYEPDELDQNDPS
;
A
#
# COMPACT_ATOMS: atom_id res chain seq x y z
N MET A 1 34.81 -11.26 -42.16
CA MET A 1 35.11 -11.29 -40.70
C MET A 1 35.55 -9.89 -40.31
N GLY A 2 34.88 -9.11 -39.47
CA GLY A 2 33.67 -9.33 -38.68
C GLY A 2 32.87 -8.01 -38.59
N PHE A 3 31.56 -8.14 -38.74
CA PHE A 3 30.55 -7.07 -38.70
C PHE A 3 29.78 -7.18 -37.37
N PHE A 4 30.48 -7.07 -36.25
CA PHE A 4 29.84 -7.01 -34.93
C PHE A 4 30.47 -5.86 -34.15
N ASN A 5 29.95 -4.66 -34.38
CA ASN A 5 30.30 -3.50 -33.59
C ASN A 5 29.02 -2.79 -33.14
N ASP A 6 28.91 -2.61 -31.82
CA ASP A 6 28.15 -1.54 -31.15
C ASP A 6 26.60 -1.51 -31.24
N TYR A 7 25.91 -2.65 -31.02
CA TYR A 7 24.48 -2.62 -30.65
C TYR A 7 24.21 -2.42 -29.15
N GLN A 8 25.26 -2.29 -28.32
CA GLN A 8 25.12 -2.02 -26.88
C GLN A 8 25.25 -0.54 -26.49
N ARG A 9 25.27 0.38 -27.47
CA ARG A 9 25.23 1.81 -27.17
C ARG A 9 23.77 2.25 -27.14
N GLU A 10 23.28 2.49 -25.92
CA GLU A 10 21.99 3.12 -25.70
C GLU A 10 21.86 4.40 -26.55
N GLY A 11 20.79 4.48 -27.33
CA GLY A 11 20.54 5.59 -28.24
C GLY A 11 20.52 6.93 -27.50
N LYS A 12 21.03 7.97 -28.16
CA LYS A 12 21.12 9.36 -27.67
C LYS A 12 19.71 9.92 -27.48
N GLY A 13 19.08 9.61 -26.34
CA GLY A 13 17.68 9.95 -26.04
C GLY A 13 17.00 9.03 -25.03
N VAL A 14 17.55 7.85 -24.72
CA VAL A 14 17.09 7.04 -23.59
C VAL A 14 17.55 7.74 -22.30
N PRO A 15 16.66 8.08 -21.35
CA PRO A 15 17.10 8.55 -20.05
C PRO A 15 17.99 7.46 -19.46
N LYS A 16 19.29 7.76 -19.33
CA LYS A 16 20.27 6.86 -18.70
C LYS A 16 19.63 6.31 -17.45
N GLU A 17 19.49 4.99 -17.36
CA GLU A 17 18.99 4.33 -16.16
C GLU A 17 19.87 4.81 -15.01
N GLN A 18 19.31 5.69 -14.18
CA GLN A 18 20.06 6.35 -13.12
C GLN A 18 20.42 5.24 -12.14
N ASN A 19 21.66 4.73 -12.24
CA ASN A 19 22.24 3.71 -11.35
C ASN A 19 22.50 4.30 -9.96
N THR A 20 21.47 4.95 -9.41
CA THR A 20 21.44 5.47 -8.06
C THR A 20 20.92 4.33 -7.18
N PRO A 21 21.58 4.03 -6.05
CA PRO A 21 21.05 3.04 -5.14
C PRO A 21 19.67 3.51 -4.66
N ARG A 22 18.70 2.59 -4.59
CA ARG A 22 17.29 2.89 -4.31
C ARG A 22 17.08 3.72 -3.03
N PHE A 23 17.93 3.52 -2.03
CA PHE A 23 17.90 4.32 -0.82
C PHE A 23 18.16 5.81 -1.09
N LEU A 24 19.19 6.14 -1.90
CA LEU A 24 19.47 7.52 -2.27
C LEU A 24 18.38 8.09 -3.18
N LEU A 25 17.81 7.28 -4.06
CA LEU A 25 16.69 7.68 -4.92
C LEU A 25 15.49 8.16 -4.09
N PHE A 26 15.16 7.47 -2.99
CA PHE A 26 14.10 7.91 -2.08
C PHE A 26 14.35 9.32 -1.54
N PHE A 27 15.55 9.59 -1.01
CA PHE A 27 15.87 10.93 -0.49
C PHE A 27 15.90 11.99 -1.59
N GLN A 28 16.39 11.64 -2.78
CA GLN A 28 16.35 12.56 -3.93
C GLN A 28 14.91 12.94 -4.29
N ILE A 29 14.01 11.97 -4.37
CA ILE A 29 12.58 12.23 -4.62
C ILE A 29 11.99 13.08 -3.50
N TYR A 30 12.25 12.71 -2.24
CA TYR A 30 11.74 13.40 -1.07
C TYR A 30 12.17 14.89 -1.03
N PHE A 31 13.45 15.19 -1.16
CA PHE A 31 13.95 16.57 -1.13
C PHE A 31 13.52 17.36 -2.37
N ARG A 32 13.54 16.75 -3.56
CA ARG A 32 13.09 17.40 -4.81
C ARG A 32 11.61 17.77 -4.79
N LYS A 33 10.78 16.96 -4.12
CA LYS A 33 9.32 17.16 -4.02
C LYS A 33 8.89 17.68 -2.64
N PHE A 34 9.81 18.12 -1.79
CA PHE A 34 9.56 18.47 -0.39
C PHE A 34 8.40 19.47 -0.23
N TRP A 35 8.40 20.56 -1.01
CA TRP A 35 7.33 21.56 -0.98
C TRP A 35 5.97 21.01 -1.41
N ASN A 36 5.96 20.12 -2.41
CA ASN A 36 4.74 19.48 -2.84
C ASN A 36 4.22 18.47 -1.80
N LEU A 37 5.10 17.78 -1.08
CA LEU A 37 4.71 16.89 0.02
C LEU A 37 4.08 17.69 1.17
N LEU A 38 4.65 18.84 1.54
CA LEU A 38 4.05 19.77 2.50
C LEU A 38 2.62 20.17 2.10
N LEU A 39 2.44 20.63 0.86
CA LEU A 39 1.12 21.03 0.34
C LEU A 39 0.15 19.85 0.27
N LEU A 40 0.63 18.67 -0.13
CA LEU A 40 -0.18 17.46 -0.22
C LEU A 40 -0.65 16.99 1.17
N ASN A 41 0.20 17.14 2.20
CA ASN A 41 -0.21 16.79 3.55
C ASN A 41 -1.27 17.75 4.09
N MET A 42 -1.11 19.05 3.87
CA MET A 42 -2.14 20.04 4.23
C MET A 42 -3.46 19.74 3.51
N LEU A 43 -3.40 19.42 2.21
CA LEU A 43 -4.57 19.01 1.44
C LEU A 43 -5.24 17.78 2.05
N TYR A 44 -4.45 16.75 2.38
CA TYR A 44 -4.93 15.54 3.02
C TYR A 44 -5.62 15.81 4.36
N VAL A 45 -5.00 16.60 5.24
CA VAL A 45 -5.56 16.94 6.56
C VAL A 45 -6.89 17.68 6.43
N VAL A 46 -7.00 18.65 5.52
CA VAL A 46 -8.25 19.38 5.25
C VAL A 46 -9.36 18.43 4.77
N PHE A 47 -9.04 17.52 3.86
CA PHE A 47 -10.00 16.53 3.36
C PHE A 47 -10.30 15.43 4.36
N CYS A 48 -9.53 15.28 5.43
CA CYS A 48 -9.80 14.34 6.53
C CYS A 48 -10.62 14.96 7.67
N ILE A 49 -10.99 16.25 7.61
CA ILE A 49 -11.83 16.89 8.65
C ILE A 49 -13.17 16.14 8.80
N PRO A 50 -13.90 15.81 7.72
CA PRO A 50 -14.99 14.83 7.81
C PRO A 50 -14.40 13.43 7.98
N VAL A 51 -14.77 12.72 9.05
CA VAL A 51 -14.28 11.36 9.30
C VAL A 51 -14.62 10.40 8.14
N VAL A 52 -15.76 10.62 7.48
CA VAL A 52 -16.21 9.80 6.35
C VAL A 52 -15.36 9.96 5.08
N THR A 53 -14.55 11.03 4.97
CA THR A 53 -13.70 11.28 3.80
C THR A 53 -12.27 10.78 3.97
N ILE A 54 -11.91 10.19 5.12
CA ILE A 54 -10.56 9.65 5.37
C ILE A 54 -10.16 8.60 4.33
N GLY A 55 -11.08 7.69 3.97
CA GLY A 55 -10.85 6.68 2.93
C GLY A 55 -10.57 7.31 1.55
N PRO A 56 -11.51 8.08 0.99
CA PRO A 56 -11.30 8.79 -0.28
C PRO A 56 -10.09 9.72 -0.29
N ALA A 57 -9.80 10.42 0.81
CA ALA A 57 -8.62 11.26 0.96
C ALA A 57 -7.32 10.43 0.93
N THR A 58 -7.33 9.25 1.54
CA THR A 58 -6.17 8.33 1.51
C THR A 58 -5.97 7.76 0.10
N ALA A 59 -7.03 7.51 -0.67
CA ALA A 59 -6.92 7.14 -2.08
C ALA A 59 -6.29 8.28 -2.91
N GLY A 60 -6.76 9.52 -2.74
CA GLY A 60 -6.16 10.70 -3.39
C GLY A 60 -4.67 10.88 -3.05
N LEU A 61 -4.34 10.79 -1.76
CA LEU A 61 -2.97 10.86 -1.26
C LEU A 61 -2.09 9.77 -1.90
N THR A 62 -2.58 8.53 -1.88
CA THR A 62 -1.83 7.37 -2.38
C THR A 62 -1.57 7.47 -3.88
N LYS A 63 -2.51 8.00 -4.67
CA LYS A 63 -2.32 8.22 -6.12
C LYS A 63 -1.11 9.12 -6.39
N VAL A 64 -1.04 10.29 -5.73
CA VAL A 64 0.05 11.25 -5.92
C VAL A 64 1.39 10.68 -5.42
N LEU A 65 1.40 10.05 -4.24
CA LEU A 65 2.62 9.48 -3.66
C LEU A 65 3.16 8.29 -4.47
N ARG A 66 2.27 7.48 -5.04
CA ARG A 66 2.64 6.40 -5.96
C ARG A 66 3.29 6.95 -7.23
N ASN A 67 2.71 7.98 -7.83
CA ASN A 67 3.29 8.62 -9.02
C ASN A 67 4.68 9.21 -8.70
N TYR A 68 4.84 9.86 -7.53
CA TYR A 68 6.17 10.32 -7.08
C TYR A 68 7.17 9.19 -6.85
N ALA A 69 6.74 8.07 -6.26
CA ALA A 69 7.57 6.89 -6.07
C ALA A 69 7.97 6.19 -7.39
N ARG A 70 7.20 6.39 -8.46
CA ARG A 70 7.48 5.92 -9.83
C ARG A 70 8.21 6.95 -10.70
N GLU A 71 8.53 8.11 -10.14
CA GLU A 71 9.07 9.27 -10.87
C GLU A 71 8.21 9.72 -12.06
N GLU A 72 6.91 9.46 -12.00
CA GLU A 72 5.92 9.92 -12.95
C GLU A 72 5.51 11.37 -12.64
N HIS A 73 5.10 12.11 -13.67
CA HIS A 73 4.51 13.43 -13.48
C HIS A 73 3.22 13.31 -12.65
N ALA A 74 3.08 14.15 -11.63
CA ALA A 74 1.86 14.21 -10.83
C ALA A 74 1.43 15.65 -10.59
N PHE A 75 0.21 15.97 -11.01
CA PHE A 75 -0.44 17.24 -10.72
C PHE A 75 -1.14 17.13 -9.38
N LEU A 76 -0.57 17.75 -8.35
CA LEU A 76 -0.96 17.55 -6.94
C LEU A 76 -2.48 17.66 -6.72
N TRP A 77 -3.09 18.77 -7.12
CA TRP A 77 -4.51 19.01 -6.92
C TRP A 77 -5.40 18.16 -7.85
N GLY A 78 -5.04 18.10 -9.13
CA GLY A 78 -5.79 17.37 -10.14
C GLY A 78 -5.86 15.88 -9.84
N ASP A 79 -4.70 15.25 -9.67
CA ASP A 79 -4.58 13.80 -9.45
C ASP A 79 -5.19 13.39 -8.11
N PHE A 80 -5.05 14.23 -7.07
CA PHE A 80 -5.66 13.98 -5.76
C PHE A 80 -7.19 13.96 -5.87
N ILE A 81 -7.80 14.99 -6.46
CA ILE A 81 -9.26 15.08 -6.58
C ILE A 81 -9.82 14.04 -7.54
N GLU A 82 -9.11 13.75 -8.63
CA GLU A 82 -9.49 12.70 -9.57
C GLU A 82 -9.58 11.36 -8.85
N ALA A 83 -8.52 10.96 -8.13
CA ALA A 83 -8.51 9.68 -7.41
C ALA A 83 -9.49 9.66 -6.22
N PHE A 84 -9.68 10.80 -5.54
CA PHE A 84 -10.69 10.95 -4.48
C PHE A 84 -12.09 10.68 -5.01
N LYS A 85 -12.47 11.26 -6.15
CA LYS A 85 -13.81 11.12 -6.73
C LYS A 85 -14.00 9.75 -7.39
N LYS A 86 -13.02 9.30 -8.19
CA LYS A 86 -13.09 8.02 -8.92
C LYS A 86 -13.28 6.83 -7.98
N ASN A 87 -12.58 6.83 -6.85
CA ASN A 87 -12.61 5.72 -5.89
C ASN A 87 -13.47 6.01 -4.66
N PHE A 88 -14.33 7.04 -4.68
CA PHE A 88 -15.02 7.52 -3.48
C PHE A 88 -15.82 6.41 -2.78
N LYS A 89 -16.70 5.72 -3.50
CA LYS A 89 -17.54 4.65 -2.93
C LYS A 89 -16.71 3.47 -2.43
N GLN A 90 -15.70 3.08 -3.21
CA GLN A 90 -14.85 1.93 -2.91
C GLN A 90 -13.98 2.19 -1.66
N SER A 91 -13.28 3.32 -1.64
CA SER A 91 -12.42 3.72 -0.53
C SER A 91 -13.20 4.02 0.75
N LEU A 92 -14.42 4.59 0.64
CA LEU A 92 -15.30 4.81 1.78
C LEU A 92 -15.71 3.47 2.41
N LEU A 93 -16.15 2.50 1.61
CA LEU A 93 -16.53 1.18 2.12
C LEU A 93 -15.35 0.44 2.76
N TYR A 94 -14.16 0.51 2.14
CA TYR A 94 -12.95 -0.01 2.76
C TYR A 94 -12.60 0.70 4.07
N SER A 95 -12.72 2.03 4.16
CA SER A 95 -12.43 2.76 5.38
C SER A 95 -13.40 2.44 6.52
N LEU A 96 -14.67 2.17 6.21
CA LEU A 96 -15.63 1.69 7.20
C LEU A 96 -15.23 0.31 7.74
N LEU A 97 -14.87 -0.61 6.85
CA LEU A 97 -14.34 -1.93 7.22
C LEU A 97 -13.04 -1.81 8.03
N ASP A 98 -12.16 -0.87 7.69
CA ASP A 98 -10.92 -0.57 8.41
C ASP A 98 -11.21 -0.12 9.85
N PHE A 99 -12.19 0.75 10.06
CA PHE A 99 -12.61 1.18 11.39
C PHE A 99 -13.20 0.04 12.24
N VAL A 100 -13.98 -0.85 11.64
CA VAL A 100 -14.52 -2.03 12.33
C VAL A 100 -13.40 -2.97 12.76
N ILE A 101 -12.46 -3.29 11.85
CA ILE A 101 -11.32 -4.17 12.16
C ILE A 101 -10.46 -3.55 13.27
N LEU A 102 -10.14 -2.25 13.16
CA LEU A 102 -9.39 -1.55 14.20
C LEU A 102 -10.13 -1.55 15.55
N GLY A 103 -11.46 -1.34 15.54
CA GLY A 103 -12.28 -1.41 16.75
C GLY A 103 -12.21 -2.78 17.42
N ILE A 104 -12.32 -3.87 16.66
CA ILE A 104 -12.17 -5.23 17.17
C ILE A 104 -10.78 -5.46 17.77
N LEU A 105 -9.72 -5.08 17.05
CA LEU A 105 -8.33 -5.23 17.54
C LEU A 105 -8.07 -4.45 18.84
N ILE A 106 -8.65 -3.26 18.97
CA ILE A 106 -8.56 -2.46 20.20
C ILE A 106 -9.32 -3.16 21.34
N LEU A 107 -10.53 -3.66 21.09
CA LEU A 107 -11.31 -4.39 22.09
C LEU A 107 -10.60 -5.68 22.55
N ASP A 108 -10.01 -6.43 21.61
CA ASP A 108 -9.23 -7.63 21.92
C ASP A 108 -8.03 -7.29 22.82
N LEU A 109 -7.30 -6.21 22.49
CA LEU A 109 -6.16 -5.74 23.27
C LEU A 109 -6.57 -5.26 24.67
N LEU A 110 -7.72 -4.59 24.81
CA LEU A 110 -8.24 -4.19 26.13
C LEU A 110 -8.73 -5.39 26.94
N SER A 111 -9.23 -6.43 26.27
CA SER A 111 -9.78 -7.63 26.91
C SER A 111 -8.71 -8.59 27.42
N VAL A 112 -7.51 -8.60 26.81
CA VAL A 112 -6.43 -9.56 27.14
C VAL A 112 -6.02 -9.50 28.62
N GLY A 113 -6.07 -8.32 29.24
CA GLY A 113 -5.73 -8.14 30.66
C GLY A 113 -6.70 -8.78 31.63
N ASN A 114 -7.91 -9.14 31.17
CA ASN A 114 -8.95 -9.77 31.98
C ASN A 114 -8.88 -11.31 31.96
N VAL A 115 -7.95 -11.90 31.20
CA VAL A 115 -7.80 -13.37 31.11
C VAL A 115 -7.10 -13.88 32.38
N PRO A 116 -7.77 -14.69 33.24
CA PRO A 116 -7.22 -15.05 34.55
C PRO A 116 -6.04 -16.03 34.47
N ASN A 117 -5.99 -16.85 33.42
CA ASN A 117 -4.93 -17.81 33.21
C ASN A 117 -3.75 -17.16 32.44
N LYS A 118 -2.56 -17.12 33.05
CA LYS A 118 -1.36 -16.50 32.45
C LYS A 118 -0.92 -17.11 31.12
N ILE A 119 -1.08 -18.42 30.95
CA ILE A 119 -0.74 -19.11 29.69
C ILE A 119 -1.71 -18.68 28.61
N LEU A 120 -3.01 -18.73 28.89
CA LEU A 120 -4.04 -18.28 27.93
C LEU A 120 -3.87 -16.80 27.58
N MET A 121 -3.60 -15.94 28.56
CA MET A 121 -3.31 -14.52 28.32
C MET A 121 -2.15 -14.32 27.35
N THR A 122 -1.07 -15.08 27.53
CA THR A 122 0.12 -14.98 26.67
C THR A 122 -0.17 -15.46 25.25
N LEU A 123 -0.92 -16.56 25.10
CA LEU A 123 -1.34 -17.08 23.79
C LEU A 123 -2.29 -16.11 23.08
N SER A 124 -3.25 -15.53 23.79
CA SER A 124 -4.15 -14.51 23.26
C SER A 124 -3.38 -13.27 22.80
N LEU A 125 -2.43 -12.78 23.60
CA LEU A 125 -1.60 -11.64 23.21
C LEU A 125 -0.78 -11.95 21.94
N ALA A 126 -0.19 -13.14 21.84
CA ALA A 126 0.53 -13.55 20.64
C ALA A 126 -0.38 -13.60 19.40
N ALA A 127 -1.61 -14.09 19.54
CA ALA A 127 -2.59 -14.12 18.46
C ALA A 127 -3.02 -12.70 18.02
N ILE A 128 -3.21 -11.77 18.96
CA ILE A 128 -3.55 -10.37 18.68
C ILE A 128 -2.40 -9.64 17.97
N LEU A 129 -1.15 -9.85 18.43
CA LEU A 129 0.01 -9.24 17.78
C LEU A 129 0.22 -9.81 16.36
N PHE A 130 -0.06 -11.10 16.16
CA PHE A 130 -0.04 -11.71 14.84
C PHE A 130 -1.10 -11.11 13.91
N SER A 131 -2.37 -11.01 14.36
CA SER A 131 -3.45 -10.42 13.57
C SER A 131 -3.19 -8.95 13.25
N LEU A 132 -2.69 -8.17 14.21
CA LEU A 132 -2.28 -6.77 14.01
C LEU A 132 -1.19 -6.64 12.94
N THR A 133 -0.19 -7.53 12.97
CA THR A 133 0.90 -7.53 11.98
C THR A 133 0.38 -7.80 10.58
N VAL A 134 -0.46 -8.83 10.41
CA VAL A 134 -1.10 -9.15 9.12
C VAL A 134 -1.96 -7.98 8.64
N TYR A 135 -2.75 -7.38 9.53
CA TYR A 135 -3.58 -6.22 9.22
C TYR A 135 -2.74 -5.02 8.71
N ILE A 136 -1.65 -4.68 9.40
CA ILE A 136 -0.73 -3.61 8.98
C ILE A 136 -0.15 -3.92 7.59
N PHE A 137 0.27 -5.17 7.36
CA PHE A 137 0.86 -5.58 6.09
C PHE A 137 -0.14 -5.47 4.94
N MET A 138 -1.39 -5.89 5.13
CA MET A 138 -2.42 -5.74 4.10
C MET A 138 -2.67 -4.28 3.75
N ARG A 139 -2.79 -3.42 4.78
CA ARG A 139 -3.11 -1.99 4.62
C ARG A 139 -2.12 -1.24 3.73
N TYR A 140 -0.86 -1.66 3.72
CA TYR A 140 0.18 -1.13 2.83
C TYR A 140 -0.16 -1.25 1.34
N TYR A 141 -0.85 -2.31 0.93
CA TYR A 141 -1.12 -2.60 -0.49
C TYR A 141 -2.49 -2.14 -0.95
N VAL A 142 -3.52 -2.19 -0.08
CA VAL A 142 -4.92 -1.98 -0.49
C VAL A 142 -5.13 -0.66 -1.24
N TYR A 143 -4.73 0.47 -0.66
CA TYR A 143 -4.94 1.77 -1.31
C TYR A 143 -4.09 1.94 -2.58
N ASN A 144 -2.88 1.39 -2.62
CA ASN A 144 -2.03 1.47 -3.81
C ASN A 144 -2.66 0.68 -4.97
N MET A 145 -3.14 -0.55 -4.71
CA MET A 145 -3.81 -1.35 -5.71
C MET A 145 -5.14 -0.72 -6.14
N MET A 146 -5.92 -0.18 -5.20
CA MET A 146 -7.19 0.50 -5.50
C MET A 146 -7.04 1.65 -6.51
N VAL A 147 -5.96 2.43 -6.42
CA VAL A 147 -5.74 3.56 -7.35
C VAL A 147 -5.00 3.17 -8.63
N THR A 148 -4.51 1.94 -8.71
CA THR A 148 -3.70 1.43 -9.83
C THR A 148 -4.49 0.50 -10.74
N PHE A 149 -5.35 -0.34 -10.16
CA PHE A 149 -6.06 -1.40 -10.86
C PHE A 149 -7.57 -1.26 -10.68
N HIS A 150 -8.31 -1.76 -11.65
CA HIS A 150 -9.77 -1.81 -11.62
C HIS A 150 -10.22 -3.12 -10.96
N LEU A 151 -10.03 -3.22 -9.64
CA LEU A 151 -10.38 -4.41 -8.86
C LEU A 151 -11.58 -4.14 -7.94
N THR A 152 -12.37 -5.17 -7.67
CA THR A 152 -13.40 -5.14 -6.62
C THR A 152 -12.75 -5.10 -5.23
N LEU A 153 -13.50 -4.69 -4.20
CA LEU A 153 -12.99 -4.66 -2.82
C LEU A 153 -12.54 -6.03 -2.31
N TRP A 154 -13.26 -7.08 -2.69
CA TRP A 154 -12.91 -8.43 -2.29
C TRP A 154 -11.61 -8.90 -2.92
N GLN A 155 -11.43 -8.65 -4.22
CA GLN A 155 -10.17 -8.91 -4.93
C GLN A 155 -9.01 -8.10 -4.31
N LEU A 156 -9.23 -6.83 -3.95
CA LEU A 156 -8.20 -6.02 -3.28
C LEU A 156 -7.74 -6.63 -1.96
N LEU A 157 -8.68 -7.08 -1.12
CA LEU A 157 -8.35 -7.71 0.16
C LEU A 157 -7.63 -9.05 -0.02
N LYS A 158 -8.12 -9.92 -0.92
CA LYS A 158 -7.46 -11.19 -1.25
C LYS A 158 -6.03 -10.96 -1.78
N ASN A 159 -5.86 -10.03 -2.71
CA ASN A 159 -4.54 -9.72 -3.27
C ASN A 159 -3.60 -9.12 -2.21
N ALA A 160 -4.11 -8.22 -1.36
CA ALA A 160 -3.34 -7.64 -0.26
C ALA A 160 -2.87 -8.71 0.74
N PHE A 161 -3.69 -9.73 0.99
CA PHE A 161 -3.34 -10.87 1.82
C PHE A 161 -2.22 -11.71 1.20
N ILE A 162 -2.24 -11.95 -0.11
CA ILE A 162 -1.14 -12.65 -0.80
C ILE A 162 0.17 -11.85 -0.66
N PHE A 163 0.12 -10.53 -0.87
CA PHE A 163 1.27 -9.65 -0.73
C PHE A 163 1.85 -9.57 0.68
N CYS A 164 1.03 -9.80 1.72
CA CYS A 164 1.49 -9.93 3.09
C CYS A 164 2.58 -11.01 3.21
N TRP A 165 2.37 -12.16 2.54
CA TRP A 165 3.30 -13.29 2.58
C TRP A 165 4.43 -13.16 1.56
N THR A 166 4.12 -12.77 0.31
CA THR A 166 5.14 -12.61 -0.74
C THR A 166 6.18 -11.55 -0.37
N GLY A 167 5.77 -10.49 0.32
CA GLY A 167 6.61 -9.38 0.76
C GLY A 167 7.07 -9.45 2.21
N PHE A 168 6.94 -10.59 2.90
CA PHE A 168 7.01 -10.66 4.37
C PHE A 168 8.20 -9.90 4.99
N PHE A 169 9.44 -10.22 4.59
CA PHE A 169 10.63 -9.54 5.13
C PHE A 169 10.67 -8.04 4.83
N ARG A 170 10.19 -7.64 3.66
CA ARG A 170 10.13 -6.23 3.26
C ARG A 170 9.07 -5.49 4.07
N ASN A 171 7.92 -6.10 4.29
CA ASN A 171 6.82 -5.53 5.08
C ASN A 171 7.20 -5.42 6.55
N LEU A 172 7.92 -6.41 7.08
CA LEU A 172 8.44 -6.39 8.44
C LEU A 172 9.47 -5.26 8.60
N PHE A 173 10.42 -5.14 7.67
CA PHE A 173 11.42 -4.08 7.68
C PHE A 173 10.78 -2.68 7.55
N LEU A 174 9.82 -2.50 6.65
CA LEU A 174 9.05 -1.26 6.50
C LEU A 174 8.31 -0.89 7.80
N THR A 175 7.66 -1.87 8.43
CA THR A 175 6.94 -1.67 9.70
C THR A 175 7.91 -1.29 10.82
N ALA A 176 9.06 -1.94 10.92
CA ALA A 176 10.08 -1.62 11.91
C ALA A 176 10.61 -0.18 11.74
N ILE A 177 10.87 0.26 10.51
CA ILE A 177 11.28 1.64 10.22
C ILE A 177 10.19 2.63 10.63
N LEU A 178 8.94 2.40 10.21
CA LEU A 178 7.83 3.29 10.54
C LEU A 178 7.57 3.34 12.04
N ALA A 179 7.64 2.20 12.73
CA ALA A 179 7.49 2.11 14.18
C ALA A 179 8.61 2.86 14.91
N LEU A 180 9.86 2.71 14.48
CA LEU A 180 11.01 3.41 15.07
C LEU A 180 10.90 4.93 14.88
N ILE A 181 10.55 5.38 13.67
CA ILE A 181 10.35 6.81 13.39
C ILE A 181 9.20 7.35 14.24
N THR A 182 8.08 6.64 14.31
CA THR A 182 6.90 7.06 15.09
C THR A 182 7.22 7.09 16.58
N TYR A 183 7.92 6.08 17.10
CA TYR A 183 8.41 6.04 18.48
C TYR A 183 9.30 7.23 18.80
N PHE A 184 10.27 7.53 17.93
CA PHE A 184 11.16 8.66 18.14
C PHE A 184 10.41 10.00 18.15
N LEU A 185 9.48 10.20 17.22
CA LEU A 185 8.66 11.41 17.17
C LEU A 185 7.81 11.59 18.42
N VAL A 186 7.17 10.52 18.91
CA VAL A 186 6.26 10.59 20.07
C VAL A 186 7.03 10.74 21.39
N PHE A 187 8.16 10.05 21.55
CA PHE A 187 8.88 10.01 22.83
C PHE A 187 9.82 11.21 23.06
N TYR A 188 10.42 11.75 21.99
CA TYR A 188 11.46 12.79 22.11
C TYR A 188 10.98 14.21 21.74
N LEU A 189 9.84 14.38 21.07
CA LEU A 189 9.33 15.70 20.73
C LEU A 189 8.30 16.18 21.76
N ASN A 190 8.37 17.48 22.09
CA ASN A 190 7.30 18.15 22.85
C ASN A 190 5.99 18.14 22.05
N ILE A 191 4.85 18.15 22.76
CA ILE A 191 3.51 18.03 22.16
C ILE A 191 3.24 19.04 21.03
N THR A 192 3.68 20.29 21.19
CA THR A 192 3.52 21.35 20.19
C THR A 192 4.28 21.03 18.90
N LEU A 193 5.51 20.52 19.01
CA LEU A 193 6.32 20.13 17.85
C LEU A 193 5.78 18.85 17.21
N LEU A 194 5.26 17.91 18.01
CA LEU A 194 4.65 16.69 17.50
C LEU A 194 3.44 17.01 16.62
N ILE A 195 2.51 17.86 17.10
CA ILE A 195 1.34 18.28 16.31
C ILE A 195 1.78 18.96 15.01
N PHE A 196 2.81 19.83 15.08
CA PHE A 196 3.36 20.49 13.90
C PHE A 196 3.88 19.47 12.87
N VAL A 197 4.71 18.49 13.29
CA VAL A 197 5.25 17.47 12.38
C VAL A 197 4.15 16.58 11.79
N LEU A 198 3.15 16.20 12.60
CA LEU A 198 2.01 15.42 12.13
C LEU A 198 1.21 16.16 11.06
N PHE A 199 0.88 17.42 11.34
CA PHE A 199 0.08 18.27 10.45
C PHE A 199 0.80 18.56 9.12
N PHE A 200 2.10 18.80 9.15
CA PHE A 200 2.83 19.27 7.98
C PHE A 200 3.53 18.17 7.19
N LEU A 201 3.99 17.07 7.80
CA LEU A 201 4.88 16.14 7.10
C LEU A 201 4.59 14.65 7.27
N TYR A 202 4.14 14.21 8.45
CA TYR A 202 4.16 12.80 8.82
C TYR A 202 3.40 11.89 7.84
N PHE A 203 2.14 12.21 7.52
CA PHE A 203 1.31 11.35 6.66
C PHE A 203 1.91 11.16 5.26
N THR A 204 2.40 12.25 4.65
CA THR A 204 3.03 12.19 3.33
C THR A 204 4.37 11.49 3.33
N PHE A 205 5.16 11.64 4.41
CA PHE A 205 6.44 10.95 4.52
C PHE A 205 6.24 9.44 4.66
N CYS A 206 5.38 9.01 5.58
CA CYS A 206 5.02 7.60 5.75
C CYS A 206 4.44 7.03 4.46
N GLY A 207 3.48 7.73 3.84
CA GLY A 207 2.87 7.29 2.59
C GLY A 207 3.89 7.18 1.44
N LEU A 208 4.83 8.12 1.32
CA LEU A 208 5.87 8.06 0.29
C LEU A 208 6.78 6.86 0.51
N LEU A 209 7.21 6.62 1.76
CA LEU A 209 8.06 5.50 2.12
C LEU A 209 7.38 4.15 1.82
N ILE A 210 6.10 4.02 2.21
CA ILE A 210 5.27 2.84 1.92
C ILE A 210 5.20 2.60 0.41
N ASN A 211 4.77 3.61 -0.36
CA ASN A 211 4.64 3.49 -1.81
C ASN A 211 5.97 3.17 -2.48
N PHE A 212 7.07 3.79 -2.05
CA PHE A 212 8.41 3.54 -2.59
C PHE A 212 8.90 2.12 -2.33
N MET A 213 8.71 1.61 -1.11
CA MET A 213 9.13 0.25 -0.75
C MET A 213 8.30 -0.83 -1.47
N ILE A 214 7.01 -0.58 -1.68
CA ILE A 214 6.07 -1.55 -2.25
C ILE A 214 6.07 -1.55 -3.77
N ASN A 215 6.37 -0.41 -4.41
CA ASN A 215 6.34 -0.27 -5.86
C ASN A 215 7.06 -1.41 -6.63
N PRO A 216 8.25 -1.89 -6.21
CA PRO A 216 8.93 -3.00 -6.89
C PRO A 216 8.17 -4.33 -6.82
N MET A 217 7.44 -4.57 -5.73
CA MET A 217 6.62 -5.77 -5.56
C MET A 217 5.41 -5.72 -6.48
N ILE A 218 4.67 -4.60 -6.46
CA ILE A 218 3.51 -4.43 -7.34
C ILE A 218 3.93 -4.48 -8.81
N LYS A 219 5.06 -3.84 -9.15
CA LYS A 219 5.60 -3.91 -10.51
C LYS A 219 5.88 -5.35 -10.92
N LYS A 220 6.64 -6.10 -10.12
CA LYS A 220 7.00 -7.48 -10.42
C LYS A 220 5.78 -8.41 -10.56
N TYR A 221 4.82 -8.31 -9.65
CA TYR A 221 3.75 -9.31 -9.51
C TYR A 221 2.42 -8.93 -10.17
N MET A 222 2.20 -7.66 -10.53
CA MET A 222 0.93 -7.21 -11.13
C MET A 222 1.08 -6.41 -12.41
N ILE A 223 2.26 -5.85 -12.70
CA ILE A 223 2.47 -5.03 -13.91
C ILE A 223 3.27 -5.83 -14.93
N ASP A 224 4.40 -6.38 -14.50
CA ASP A 224 5.26 -7.21 -15.35
C ASP A 224 4.73 -8.66 -15.43
N GLY A 225 3.79 -9.01 -14.55
CA GLY A 225 3.05 -10.28 -14.52
C GLY A 225 3.94 -11.49 -14.25
N TYR A 226 4.81 -11.51 -13.25
CA TYR A 226 5.66 -12.69 -12.97
C TYR A 226 5.14 -13.55 -11.80
N ASP A 227 5.07 -14.88 -11.97
CA ASP A 227 4.65 -15.83 -10.92
C ASP A 227 5.71 -15.94 -9.79
N PRO A 228 5.34 -15.79 -8.50
CA PRO A 228 6.26 -15.87 -7.36
C PRO A 228 6.91 -17.24 -7.12
N LYS A 229 6.38 -18.33 -7.69
CA LYS A 229 6.90 -19.69 -7.50
C LYS A 229 7.78 -20.15 -8.67
N THR A 230 7.48 -19.74 -9.89
CA THR A 230 8.15 -20.25 -11.10
C THR A 230 9.04 -19.22 -11.80
N GLY A 231 8.84 -17.92 -11.54
CA GLY A 231 9.60 -16.86 -12.22
C GLY A 231 9.26 -16.70 -13.70
N GLU A 232 8.13 -17.25 -14.13
CA GLU A 232 7.60 -17.13 -15.50
C GLU A 232 6.58 -16.00 -15.60
N ARG A 233 6.42 -15.47 -16.81
CA ARG A 233 5.44 -14.42 -17.12
C ARG A 233 4.04 -15.05 -17.17
N LEU A 234 3.17 -14.64 -16.27
CA LEU A 234 1.73 -14.82 -16.29
C LEU A 234 1.21 -14.27 -17.62
N GLU A 235 0.76 -15.16 -18.49
CA GLU A 235 0.06 -14.79 -19.73
C GLU A 235 -1.22 -14.02 -19.37
N GLU A 236 -1.60 -13.05 -20.21
CA GLU A 236 -2.72 -12.12 -19.96
C GLU A 236 -4.04 -12.87 -19.67
N GLU A 237 -4.22 -14.08 -20.19
CA GLU A 237 -5.36 -14.97 -19.93
C GLU A 237 -5.48 -15.43 -18.46
N LYS A 238 -4.38 -15.47 -17.69
CA LYS A 238 -4.39 -15.98 -16.30
C LYS A 238 -4.95 -14.97 -15.29
N TYR A 239 -5.09 -13.70 -15.67
CA TYR A 239 -5.79 -12.70 -14.86
C TYR A 239 -7.31 -12.77 -15.01
N GLU A 240 -7.82 -13.17 -16.19
CA GLU A 240 -9.24 -13.52 -16.36
C GLU A 240 -9.58 -14.83 -15.62
N GLY A 241 -8.68 -15.82 -15.62
CA GLY A 241 -8.86 -17.08 -14.89
C GLY A 241 -8.89 -16.96 -13.34
N PHE A 242 -8.56 -15.81 -12.75
CA PHE A 242 -8.76 -15.55 -11.31
C PHE A 242 -10.15 -14.97 -11.00
N GLU A 243 -10.94 -14.60 -12.01
CA GLU A 243 -12.30 -14.06 -11.86
C GLU A 243 -13.39 -15.14 -11.89
N GLU A 244 -13.12 -16.34 -12.42
CA GLU A 244 -14.16 -17.36 -12.68
C GLU A 244 -14.26 -18.52 -11.67
N GLU A 245 -13.37 -18.66 -10.69
CA GLU A 245 -13.49 -19.76 -9.73
C GLU A 245 -14.33 -19.34 -8.52
N TYR A 246 -15.64 -19.20 -8.71
CA TYR A 246 -16.71 -19.42 -7.71
C TYR A 246 -18.10 -19.25 -8.40
N GLU A 247 -18.40 -20.09 -9.37
CA GLU A 247 -19.81 -20.44 -9.65
C GLU A 247 -20.27 -21.45 -8.58
N PRO A 248 -21.44 -21.25 -7.94
CA PRO A 248 -22.02 -22.27 -7.09
C PRO A 248 -22.45 -23.47 -7.94
N ASP A 249 -22.03 -24.67 -7.55
CA ASP A 249 -22.34 -25.95 -8.19
C ASP A 249 -23.80 -26.04 -8.71
N GLU A 250 -23.99 -25.92 -10.02
CA GLU A 250 -25.17 -26.49 -10.68
C GLU A 250 -24.97 -28.00 -10.77
N LEU A 251 -25.57 -28.73 -9.81
CA LEU A 251 -25.73 -30.17 -9.92
C LEU A 251 -26.83 -30.50 -10.94
N ASP A 252 -26.32 -30.84 -12.12
CA ASP A 252 -26.69 -31.96 -12.98
C ASP A 252 -28.00 -31.87 -13.78
N GLN A 253 -27.76 -31.70 -15.08
CA GLN A 253 -28.65 -32.00 -16.18
C GLN A 253 -29.04 -33.48 -16.14
N ASN A 254 -30.29 -33.81 -16.43
CA ASN A 254 -30.54 -34.91 -17.35
C ASN A 254 -31.68 -34.55 -18.29
N ASP A 255 -31.29 -34.58 -19.55
CA ASP A 255 -31.87 -34.04 -20.77
C ASP A 255 -32.87 -35.07 -21.38
N PRO A 256 -33.10 -35.12 -22.70
CA PRO A 256 -34.28 -34.66 -23.43
C PRO A 256 -35.23 -35.78 -23.90
N SER A 257 -36.53 -35.49 -24.03
CA SER A 257 -37.39 -35.83 -25.18
C SER A 257 -38.79 -35.23 -25.02
#